data_AF-G9P560-F1
#
_entry.id   AF-G9P560-F1
#
_cell.length_a   1.000
_cell.length_b   1.000
_cell.length_c   1.000
_cell.angle_alpha   90.00
_cell.angle_beta   90.00
_cell.angle_gamma   90.00
#
_symmetry.space_group_name_H-M   'P 1'
#
loop_
_entity.id
_entity.type
_entity.pdbx_description
1 polymer ?
#
loop_
_entity_poly.entity_id
_entity_poly.type
_entity_poly.pdbx_seq_one_letter_code
_entity_poly.pdbx_strand_id
1 'polypeptide(L)'
;EDFALLDVVEKTTIDPYLYLKQPEFGNPSRLECLPNEEGRVDFLGCVNVNSKWHEMVDRDGNIILKAGQCKSVSQQCCQCTICAPKSDIVLTPDRISKLLFWKFSDVCLYAHQGAVYVNDNWDFMAITARPPRCY
;
A
#
# COMPACT_ATOMS: atom_id res chain seq x y z
N GLU A 1 -8.74 -6.70 -5.17
CA GLU A 1 -9.21 -7.73 -4.22
C GLU A 1 -9.47 -7.05 -2.89
N ASP A 2 -10.61 -7.33 -2.27
CA ASP A 2 -10.96 -6.82 -0.94
C ASP A 2 -10.76 -7.94 0.08
N PHE A 3 -10.17 -7.64 1.24
CA PHE A 3 -9.90 -8.63 2.29
C PHE A 3 -9.82 -7.98 3.68
N ALA A 4 -9.87 -8.80 4.74
CA ALA A 4 -9.79 -8.30 6.11
C ALA A 4 -8.34 -7.91 6.47
N LEU A 5 -8.16 -6.87 7.28
CA LEU A 5 -6.84 -6.41 7.73
C LEU A 5 -6.02 -7.53 8.39
N LEU A 6 -6.68 -8.45 9.11
CA LEU A 6 -6.04 -9.59 9.75
C LEU A 6 -5.31 -10.50 8.74
N ASP A 7 -5.74 -10.51 7.49
CA ASP A 7 -5.17 -11.33 6.43
C ASP A 7 -4.04 -10.59 5.67
N VAL A 8 -3.64 -9.37 6.10
CA VAL A 8 -2.68 -8.54 5.36
C VAL A 8 -1.34 -9.25 5.14
N VAL A 9 -0.85 -9.97 6.15
CA VAL A 9 0.40 -10.73 6.05
C VAL A 9 0.25 -11.88 5.06
N GLU A 10 -0.87 -12.60 5.09
CA GLU A 10 -1.13 -13.69 4.14
C GLU A 10 -1.23 -13.18 2.69
N LYS A 11 -1.90 -12.03 2.50
CA LYS A 11 -2.19 -11.47 1.18
C LYS A 11 -1.02 -10.72 0.55
N THR A 12 -0.11 -10.19 1.36
CA THR A 12 1.00 -9.34 0.89
C THR A 12 2.37 -9.91 1.20
N THR A 13 2.48 -10.92 2.07
CA THR A 13 3.73 -11.40 2.69
C THR A 13 4.49 -10.37 3.54
N ILE A 14 3.95 -9.16 3.69
CA ILE A 14 4.53 -8.09 4.47
C ILE A 14 3.82 -8.01 5.80
N ASP A 15 4.58 -8.12 6.90
CA ASP A 15 4.12 -7.68 8.20
C ASP A 15 4.45 -6.19 8.38
N PRO A 16 3.48 -5.28 8.16
CA PRO A 16 3.75 -3.86 8.26
C PRO A 16 4.24 -3.45 9.65
N TYR A 17 3.89 -4.19 10.71
CA TYR A 17 4.31 -3.86 12.08
C TYR A 17 5.80 -4.04 12.32
N LEU A 18 6.47 -4.91 11.55
CA LEU A 18 7.94 -5.07 11.61
C LEU A 18 8.68 -3.84 11.06
N TYR A 19 8.05 -3.14 10.12
CA TYR A 19 8.55 -1.92 9.46
C TYR A 19 8.07 -0.65 10.15
N LEU A 20 7.43 -0.79 11.30
CA LEU A 20 6.95 0.31 12.13
C LEU A 20 7.68 0.23 13.46
N LYS A 21 8.96 0.64 13.46
CA LYS A 21 9.72 0.82 14.71
C LYS A 21 8.86 1.61 15.70
N GLN A 22 8.74 1.08 16.92
CA GLN A 22 7.87 1.49 18.04
C GLN A 22 7.33 2.92 18.00
N PRO A 23 6.07 3.17 18.42
CA PRO A 23 5.50 4.51 18.40
C PRO A 23 6.28 5.43 19.34
N GLU A 24 7.19 6.22 18.77
CA GLU A 24 7.68 7.43 19.42
C GLU A 24 6.46 8.34 19.62
N PHE A 25 6.23 8.73 20.87
CA PHE A 25 5.19 9.67 21.27
C PHE A 25 5.07 10.81 20.24
N GLY A 26 3.91 10.92 19.60
CA GLY A 26 3.63 11.94 18.57
C GLY A 26 3.36 11.40 17.16
N ASN A 27 3.45 10.09 16.92
CA ASN A 27 3.09 9.36 15.69
C ASN A 27 3.14 10.18 14.38
N PRO A 28 4.31 10.67 13.92
CA PRO A 28 4.42 11.22 12.58
C PRO A 28 4.22 10.10 11.54
N SER A 29 3.71 10.44 10.36
CA SER A 29 3.59 9.49 9.24
C SER A 29 4.93 8.83 8.95
N ARG A 30 4.90 7.52 8.72
CA ARG A 30 6.09 6.70 8.50
C ARG A 30 6.06 6.16 7.07
N LEU A 31 7.22 6.21 6.41
CA LEU A 31 7.49 5.59 5.11
C LEU A 31 8.79 4.79 5.25
N GLU A 32 8.78 3.53 4.88
CA GLU A 32 9.96 2.67 4.90
C GLU A 32 10.04 1.84 3.61
N CYS A 33 11.23 1.78 3.00
CA CYS A 33 11.47 0.90 1.87
C CYS A 33 11.69 -0.53 2.37
N LEU A 34 11.10 -1.49 1.67
CA LEU A 34 11.24 -2.90 1.99
C LEU A 34 12.59 -3.45 1.51
N PRO A 35 13.20 -4.40 2.23
CA PRO A 35 14.41 -5.09 1.79
C PRO A 35 14.14 -5.86 0.49
N ASN A 36 15.18 -6.10 -0.30
CA ASN A 36 15.03 -6.75 -1.61
C ASN A 36 14.43 -8.16 -1.52
N GLU A 37 14.70 -8.90 -0.45
CA GLU A 37 14.18 -10.27 -0.29
C GLU A 37 12.66 -10.33 -0.17
N GLU A 38 12.04 -9.31 0.44
CA GLU A 38 10.60 -9.27 0.71
C GLU A 38 9.86 -8.31 -0.24
N GLY A 39 10.56 -7.29 -0.74
CA GLY A 39 9.95 -6.12 -1.37
C GLY A 39 10.31 -5.91 -2.83
N ARG A 40 11.15 -6.73 -3.48
CA ARG A 40 11.59 -6.41 -4.86
C ARG A 40 10.41 -6.40 -5.84
N VAL A 41 10.09 -5.23 -6.37
CA VAL A 41 8.95 -5.03 -7.27
C VAL A 41 9.38 -4.84 -8.72
N ASP A 42 8.47 -5.21 -9.64
CA ASP A 42 8.54 -4.75 -11.02
C ASP A 42 8.05 -3.31 -11.12
N PHE A 43 8.92 -2.39 -11.52
CA PHE A 43 8.61 -0.96 -11.60
C PHE A 43 7.47 -0.67 -12.58
N LEU A 44 7.47 -1.31 -13.77
CA LEU A 44 6.42 -1.11 -14.77
C LEU A 44 5.08 -1.69 -14.28
N GLY A 45 5.14 -2.81 -13.57
CA GLY A 45 4.01 -3.40 -12.85
C GLY A 45 3.43 -2.39 -11.87
N CYS A 46 4.25 -1.72 -11.08
CA CYS A 46 3.78 -0.71 -10.13
C CYS A 46 3.17 0.53 -10.79
N VAL A 47 3.72 0.99 -11.91
CA VAL A 47 3.10 2.07 -12.71
C VAL A 47 1.72 1.65 -13.21
N ASN A 48 1.56 0.42 -13.68
CA ASN A 48 0.28 -0.11 -14.15
C ASN A 48 -0.73 -0.37 -13.02
N VAL A 49 -0.27 -0.81 -11.84
CA VAL A 49 -1.13 -0.93 -10.67
C VAL A 49 -1.72 0.42 -10.30
N ASN A 50 -0.97 1.51 -10.46
CA ASN A 50 -1.47 2.84 -10.15
C ASN A 50 -2.66 3.26 -11.03
N SER A 51 -2.63 2.96 -12.34
CA SER A 51 -3.74 3.32 -13.23
C SER A 51 -5.02 2.55 -12.92
N LYS A 52 -4.92 1.32 -12.43
CA LYS A 52 -6.06 0.47 -12.09
C LYS A 52 -6.91 1.01 -10.93
N TRP A 53 -6.37 1.87 -10.06
CA TRP A 53 -7.17 2.48 -8.99
C TRP A 53 -8.35 3.30 -9.52
N HIS A 54 -8.21 3.91 -10.71
CA HIS A 54 -9.30 4.64 -11.36
C HIS A 54 -10.46 3.74 -11.80
N GLU A 55 -10.23 2.43 -11.95
CA GLU A 55 -11.25 1.44 -12.32
C GLU A 55 -11.99 0.89 -11.08
N MET A 56 -11.52 1.21 -9.87
CA MET A 56 -12.03 0.65 -8.61
C MET A 56 -12.82 1.63 -7.76
N VAL A 57 -13.19 2.76 -8.36
CA VAL A 57 -13.97 3.80 -7.70
C VAL A 57 -15.46 3.43 -7.63
N ASP A 58 -16.13 3.98 -6.64
CA ASP A 58 -17.59 4.02 -6.57
C ASP A 58 -18.17 5.03 -7.57
N ARG A 59 -19.49 5.23 -7.52
CA ARG A 59 -20.21 6.16 -8.41
C ARG A 59 -19.78 7.61 -8.25
N ASP A 60 -19.23 7.97 -7.11
CA ASP A 60 -18.77 9.32 -6.79
C ASP A 60 -17.27 9.51 -7.09
N GLY A 61 -16.61 8.49 -7.67
CA GLY A 61 -15.19 8.54 -8.00
C GLY A 61 -14.25 8.26 -6.82
N ASN A 62 -14.77 7.67 -5.74
CA ASN A 62 -14.02 7.40 -4.52
C ASN A 62 -13.77 5.91 -4.29
N ILE A 63 -12.68 5.60 -3.60
CA ILE A 63 -12.41 4.29 -3.04
C ILE A 63 -12.73 4.35 -1.56
N ILE A 64 -13.77 3.63 -1.16
CA ILE A 64 -14.22 3.54 0.22
C ILE A 64 -13.70 2.24 0.83
N LEU A 65 -13.08 2.34 1.99
CA LEU A 65 -12.65 1.21 2.81
C LEU A 65 -13.24 1.35 4.21
N LYS A 66 -13.88 0.29 4.70
CA LYS A 66 -14.35 0.24 6.09
C LYS A 66 -13.20 -0.05 7.04
N ALA A 67 -13.35 0.38 8.29
CA ALA A 67 -12.42 0.02 9.35
C ALA A 67 -12.18 -1.49 9.39
N GLY A 68 -10.90 -1.89 9.48
CA GLY A 68 -10.47 -3.28 9.45
C GLY A 68 -10.44 -3.91 8.05
N GLN A 69 -10.60 -3.15 6.96
CA GLN A 69 -10.53 -3.67 5.60
C GLN A 69 -9.28 -3.21 4.85
N CYS A 70 -8.91 -4.04 3.89
CA CYS A 70 -7.89 -3.77 2.90
C CYS A 70 -8.43 -4.00 1.49
N LYS A 71 -7.83 -3.29 0.53
CA LYS A 71 -8.05 -3.46 -0.89
C LYS A 71 -6.70 -3.49 -1.58
N SER A 72 -6.49 -4.47 -2.45
CA SER A 72 -5.27 -4.63 -3.21
C SER A 72 -5.50 -4.71 -4.71
N VAL A 73 -4.48 -4.32 -5.45
CA VAL A 73 -4.41 -4.40 -6.89
C VAL A 73 -3.05 -4.94 -7.26
N SER A 74 -3.04 -5.96 -8.11
CA SER A 74 -1.81 -6.58 -8.60
C SER A 74 -1.71 -6.48 -10.12
N GLN A 75 -0.49 -6.29 -10.61
CA GLN A 75 -0.12 -6.40 -12.01
C GLN A 75 1.35 -6.83 -12.08
N GLN A 76 1.65 -7.88 -12.87
CA GLN A 76 3.00 -8.47 -12.93
C GLN A 76 3.52 -8.75 -11.50
N CYS A 77 4.79 -8.43 -11.22
CA CYS A 77 5.40 -8.57 -9.89
C CYS A 77 5.27 -7.30 -9.03
N CYS A 78 4.15 -6.60 -9.13
CA CYS A 78 3.82 -5.53 -8.21
C CYS A 78 2.39 -5.66 -7.71
N GLN A 79 2.22 -5.48 -6.40
CA GLN A 79 0.95 -5.39 -5.72
C GLN A 79 0.95 -4.11 -4.88
N CYS A 80 -0.06 -3.27 -5.07
CA CYS A 80 -0.37 -2.18 -4.16
C CYS A 80 -1.57 -2.58 -3.32
N THR A 81 -1.44 -2.43 -2.02
CA THR A 81 -2.47 -2.67 -1.03
C THR A 81 -2.68 -1.40 -0.23
N ILE A 82 -3.93 -1.00 -0.06
CA ILE A 82 -4.34 0.06 0.86
C ILE A 82 -5.23 -0.55 1.94
N CYS A 83 -5.08 -0.10 3.17
CA CYS A 83 -5.83 -0.60 4.31
C CYS A 83 -6.33 0.56 5.17
N ALA A 84 -7.43 0.30 5.87
CA ALA A 84 -8.09 1.20 6.80
C ALA A 84 -8.07 0.59 8.22
N PRO A 85 -6.96 0.71 8.98
CA PRO A 85 -6.79 -0.10 10.18
C PRO A 85 -7.76 0.22 11.32
N LYS A 86 -8.14 1.50 11.47
CA LYS A 86 -8.90 2.00 12.63
C LYS A 86 -10.26 2.58 12.29
N SER A 87 -10.34 3.35 11.21
CA SER A 87 -11.51 4.14 10.85
C SER A 87 -11.86 3.95 9.38
N ASP A 88 -13.12 4.19 9.03
CA ASP A 88 -13.54 4.24 7.64
C ASP A 88 -12.77 5.35 6.91
N ILE A 89 -12.23 5.04 5.74
CA ILE A 89 -11.51 6.02 4.91
C ILE A 89 -12.12 6.12 3.53
N VAL A 90 -12.02 7.33 2.99
CA VAL A 90 -12.39 7.67 1.62
C VAL A 90 -11.15 8.23 0.93
N LEU A 91 -10.78 7.61 -0.18
CA LEU A 91 -9.59 7.96 -0.94
C LEU A 91 -9.99 8.23 -2.39
N THR A 92 -9.37 9.23 -3.00
CA THR A 92 -9.44 9.42 -4.44
C THR A 92 -8.29 8.68 -5.11
N PRO A 93 -8.44 8.21 -6.37
CA PRO A 93 -7.33 7.67 -7.15
C PRO A 93 -6.11 8.61 -7.20
N ASP A 94 -6.34 9.93 -7.26
CA ASP A 94 -5.27 10.93 -7.23
C ASP A 94 -4.47 10.92 -5.93
N ARG A 95 -5.12 10.67 -4.79
CA ARG A 95 -4.44 10.57 -3.49
C ARG A 95 -3.57 9.32 -3.44
N ILE A 96 -4.04 8.20 -3.98
CA ILE A 96 -3.27 6.96 -4.08
C ILE A 96 -2.10 7.14 -5.05
N SER A 97 -2.35 7.75 -6.21
CA SER A 97 -1.33 8.11 -7.19
C SER A 97 -0.26 9.02 -6.59
N LYS A 98 -0.65 9.98 -5.76
CA LYS A 98 0.33 10.84 -5.08
C LYS A 98 1.23 10.05 -4.13
N LEU A 99 0.67 9.09 -3.40
CA LEU A 99 1.45 8.22 -2.51
C LEU A 99 2.37 7.30 -3.29
N LEU A 100 1.85 6.60 -4.31
CA LEU A 100 2.61 5.66 -5.11
C LEU A 100 3.67 6.34 -5.97
N PHE A 101 3.33 7.45 -6.63
CA PHE A 101 4.20 8.06 -7.61
C PHE A 101 5.19 9.06 -7.01
N TRP A 102 4.81 9.81 -5.97
CA TRP A 102 5.71 10.81 -5.39
C TRP A 102 6.37 10.32 -4.10
N LYS A 103 5.63 9.70 -3.18
CA LYS A 103 6.26 9.19 -1.96
C LYS A 103 7.02 7.90 -2.19
N PHE A 104 6.42 6.91 -2.86
CA PHE A 104 7.04 5.59 -3.00
C PHE A 104 8.03 5.57 -4.15
N SER A 105 7.71 6.12 -5.33
CA SER A 105 8.65 6.05 -6.46
C SER A 105 9.94 6.78 -6.19
N ASP A 106 9.88 8.05 -5.74
CA ASP A 106 11.08 8.87 -5.53
C ASP A 106 12.03 8.30 -4.47
N VAL A 107 11.50 7.49 -3.54
CA VAL A 107 12.28 6.97 -2.40
C VAL A 107 12.66 5.50 -2.58
N CYS A 108 11.74 4.65 -3.05
CA CYS A 108 11.88 3.19 -3.04
C CYS A 108 11.74 2.56 -4.44
N LEU A 109 10.70 2.90 -5.21
CA LEU A 109 10.39 2.12 -6.44
C LEU A 109 11.43 2.32 -7.56
N TYR A 110 12.12 3.48 -7.64
CA TYR A 110 13.25 3.65 -8.58
C TYR A 110 14.41 2.69 -8.29
N ALA A 111 14.58 2.27 -7.04
CA ALA A 111 15.55 1.25 -6.64
C ALA A 111 14.99 -0.19 -6.76
N HIS A 112 13.81 -0.36 -7.37
CA HIS A 112 13.06 -1.61 -7.43
C HIS A 112 12.68 -2.18 -6.06
N GLN A 113 12.60 -1.32 -5.03
CA GLN A 113 12.19 -1.70 -3.69
C GLN A 113 10.72 -1.36 -3.46
N GLY A 114 10.00 -2.28 -2.83
CA GLY A 114 8.69 -2.04 -2.28
C GLY A 114 8.74 -1.05 -1.13
N ALA A 115 7.58 -0.67 -0.61
CA ALA A 115 7.47 0.30 0.46
C ALA A 115 6.24 0.05 1.33
N VAL A 116 6.33 0.43 2.59
CA VAL A 116 5.22 0.51 3.53
C VAL A 116 5.07 1.95 3.98
N TYR A 117 3.84 2.44 4.02
CA TYR A 117 3.49 3.74 4.56
C TYR A 117 2.31 3.65 5.51
N VAL A 118 2.41 4.36 6.62
CA VAL A 118 1.32 4.51 7.58
C VAL A 118 1.21 5.99 7.93
N ASN A 119 -0.02 6.52 7.93
CA ASN A 119 -0.26 7.90 8.32
C ASN A 119 -0.18 8.08 9.84
N ASP A 120 -0.12 9.33 10.29
CA ASP A 120 0.10 9.71 11.69
C ASP A 120 -0.86 9.01 12.68
N ASN A 121 -2.13 8.90 12.31
CA ASN A 121 -3.14 8.30 13.19
C ASN A 121 -3.29 6.78 13.02
N TRP A 122 -2.58 6.17 12.06
CA TRP A 122 -2.78 4.78 11.62
C TRP A 122 -4.20 4.50 11.12
N ASP A 123 -4.89 5.51 10.63
CA ASP A 123 -6.18 5.38 9.96
C ASP A 123 -6.01 4.86 8.53
N PHE A 124 -4.82 5.02 7.96
CA PHE A 124 -4.51 4.64 6.60
C PHE A 124 -3.12 4.02 6.51
N MET A 125 -3.06 2.89 5.83
CA MET A 125 -1.83 2.19 5.49
C MET A 125 -1.79 1.90 3.99
N ALA A 126 -0.62 2.03 3.38
CA ALA A 126 -0.35 1.64 2.01
C ALA A 126 0.90 0.75 1.96
N ILE A 127 0.84 -0.32 1.18
CA ILE A 127 1.92 -1.27 0.98
C ILE A 127 2.08 -1.48 -0.51
N THR A 128 3.29 -1.31 -1.02
CA THR A 128 3.64 -1.73 -2.38
C THR A 128 4.73 -2.78 -2.28
N ALA A 129 4.45 -3.99 -2.72
CA ALA A 129 5.38 -5.11 -2.57
C ALA A 129 5.21 -6.11 -3.71
N ARG A 130 6.10 -7.11 -3.76
CA ARG A 130 5.96 -8.25 -4.66
C ARG A 130 4.80 -9.11 -4.16
N PRO A 131 3.82 -9.48 -5.00
CA PRO A 131 2.78 -10.40 -4.57
C PRO A 131 3.37 -11.81 -4.34
N PRO A 132 2.82 -12.59 -3.39
CA PRO A 132 3.35 -13.92 -3.04
C PRO A 132 3.48 -14.92 -4.20
N ARG A 133 2.75 -14.71 -5.31
CA ARG A 133 2.71 -15.62 -6.46
C ARG A 133 3.43 -15.10 -7.70
N CYS A 134 4.33 -14.13 -7.57
CA CYS A 134 5.18 -13.75 -8.69
C CYS A 134 6.45 -14.61 -8.71
N TYR A 135 6.67 -15.37 -9.79
CA TYR A 135 7.86 -16.19 -10.02
C TYR A 135 8.85 -15.45 -10.91
#